data_AF-A0A818TVX0-F1
#
_entry.id   AF-A0A818TVX0-F1
#
_cell.length_a   1.000
_cell.length_b   1.000
_cell.length_c   1.000
_cell.angle_alpha   90.00
_cell.angle_beta   90.00
_cell.angle_gamma   90.00
#
_symmetry.space_group_name_H-M   'P 1'
#
loop_
_entity.id
_entity.type
_entity.pdbx_description
1 polymer ?
#
loop_
_entity_poly.entity_id
_entity_poly.type
_entity_poly.pdbx_seq_one_letter_code
_entity_poly.pdbx_strand_id
1 'polypeptide(L)'
;MLKNETEGEFPEDIYICVNQNGLNILDANTKEFVATYPYYNLNYNSNAISLFLEVRLGRSSKKYTFDTEIGDIIGDLIDDYMKIAENEGKQED
;
A
#
# COMPACT_ATOMS: atom_id res chain seq x y z
N MET A 1 26.09 -4.07 -7.87
CA MET A 1 24.99 -4.55 -8.72
C MET A 1 23.85 -4.93 -7.78
N LEU A 2 22.87 -4.04 -7.58
CA LEU A 2 21.74 -4.29 -6.69
C LEU A 2 20.64 -4.98 -7.50
N LYS A 3 20.39 -6.26 -7.23
CA LYS A 3 19.23 -7.00 -7.74
C LYS A 3 18.01 -6.57 -6.91
N ASN A 4 16.94 -6.13 -7.57
CA ASN A 4 15.63 -5.97 -6.91
C ASN A 4 15.07 -7.36 -6.59
N GLU A 5 14.70 -7.61 -5.33
CA GLU A 5 14.34 -8.94 -4.79
C GLU A 5 12.81 -9.15 -4.66
N THR A 6 12.00 -8.64 -5.58
CA THR A 6 10.52 -8.75 -5.50
C THR A 6 9.86 -9.36 -6.74
N GLU A 7 10.61 -10.09 -7.57
CA GLU A 7 9.97 -10.99 -8.55
C GLU A 7 9.30 -12.16 -7.80
N GLY A 8 7.96 -12.22 -7.85
CA GLY A 8 7.17 -13.39 -7.45
C GLY A 8 6.46 -13.33 -6.08
N GLU A 9 6.43 -12.20 -5.39
CA GLU A 9 5.68 -12.08 -4.11
C GLU A 9 4.17 -11.93 -4.31
N PHE A 10 3.75 -11.33 -5.43
CA PHE A 10 2.34 -11.12 -5.76
C PHE A 10 1.98 -11.79 -7.09
N PRO A 11 0.70 -12.15 -7.28
CA PRO A 11 0.14 -12.45 -8.60
C PRO A 11 0.37 -11.29 -9.57
N GLU A 12 0.31 -11.57 -10.88
CA GLU A 12 0.44 -10.54 -11.93
C GLU A 12 -0.68 -9.50 -11.82
N ASP A 13 -1.93 -9.95 -11.65
CA ASP A 13 -3.08 -9.09 -11.43
C ASP A 13 -3.50 -9.10 -9.96
N ILE A 14 -3.60 -7.90 -9.37
CA ILE A 14 -4.03 -7.69 -8.00
C ILE A 14 -5.13 -6.63 -7.90
N TYR A 15 -5.88 -6.65 -6.80
CA TYR A 15 -6.64 -5.49 -6.35
C TYR A 15 -5.96 -4.82 -5.17
N ILE A 16 -5.99 -3.49 -5.18
CA ILE A 16 -5.62 -2.66 -4.03
C ILE A 16 -6.90 -2.17 -3.37
N CYS A 17 -7.02 -2.39 -2.06
CA CYS A 17 -8.14 -1.91 -1.26
C CYS A 17 -7.62 -1.03 -0.12
N VAL A 18 -8.00 0.25 -0.14
CA VAL A 18 -7.67 1.25 0.89
C VAL A 18 -8.89 1.43 1.78
N ASN A 19 -8.74 1.21 3.09
CA ASN A 19 -9.82 1.33 4.09
C ASN A 19 -9.28 1.74 5.47
N GLN A 20 -10.13 1.79 6.51
CA GLN A 20 -9.69 2.20 7.85
C GLN A 20 -8.58 1.33 8.47
N ASN A 21 -8.39 0.10 7.98
CA ASN A 21 -7.38 -0.83 8.52
C ASN A 21 -6.02 -0.70 7.81
N GLY A 22 -5.93 0.05 6.71
CA GLY A 22 -4.73 0.18 5.90
C GLY A 22 -4.94 -0.14 4.42
N LEU A 23 -3.83 -0.44 3.75
CA LEU A 23 -3.79 -0.88 2.37
C LEU A 23 -3.77 -2.41 2.32
N ASN A 24 -4.70 -3.01 1.59
CA ASN A 24 -4.82 -4.44 1.41
C ASN A 24 -4.55 -4.81 -0.05
N ILE A 25 -3.84 -5.90 -0.27
CA ILE A 25 -3.58 -6.48 -1.58
C ILE A 25 -4.32 -7.81 -1.66
N LEU A 26 -5.15 -7.95 -2.67
CA LEU A 26 -5.90 -9.17 -2.94
C LEU A 26 -5.49 -9.73 -4.31
N ASP A 27 -5.50 -11.06 -4.42
CA ASP A 27 -5.36 -11.74 -5.71
C ASP A 27 -6.60 -11.42 -6.57
N ALA A 28 -6.39 -10.96 -7.81
CA ALA A 28 -7.51 -10.56 -8.65
C ALA A 28 -8.41 -11.72 -9.10
N ASN A 29 -7.88 -12.94 -9.15
CA ASN A 29 -8.58 -14.15 -9.58
C ASN A 29 -9.34 -14.79 -8.41
N THR A 30 -8.66 -15.01 -7.29
CA THR A 30 -9.24 -15.73 -6.14
C THR A 30 -9.98 -14.82 -5.17
N LYS A 31 -9.71 -13.50 -5.22
CA LYS A 31 -10.18 -12.50 -4.25
C LYS A 31 -9.69 -12.76 -2.81
N GLU A 32 -8.68 -13.60 -2.64
CA GLU A 32 -8.06 -13.85 -1.34
C GLU A 32 -7.12 -12.71 -0.95
N PHE A 33 -7.05 -12.41 0.35
CA PHE A 33 -6.08 -11.47 0.88
C PHE A 33 -4.67 -12.04 0.79
N VAL A 34 -3.77 -11.31 0.13
CA VAL A 34 -2.37 -11.68 -0.01
C VAL A 34 -1.51 -10.89 0.98
N ALA A 35 -1.82 -9.61 1.20
CA ALA A 35 -1.14 -8.80 2.19
C ALA A 35 -2.03 -7.69 2.75
N THR A 36 -1.73 -7.27 3.98
CA THR A 36 -2.30 -6.08 4.62
C THR A 36 -1.17 -5.25 5.23
N TYR A 37 -1.12 -3.98 4.86
CA TYR A 37 -0.14 -3.01 5.33
C TYR A 37 -0.83 -1.87 6.06
N PRO A 38 -0.70 -1.82 7.40
CA PRO A 38 -1.17 -0.68 8.18
C PRO A 38 -0.45 0.61 7.77
N TYR A 39 -1.15 1.74 7.84
CA TYR A 39 -0.62 3.03 7.40
C TYR A 39 0.68 3.45 8.11
N TYR A 40 0.82 3.15 9.41
CA TYR A 40 2.04 3.49 10.17
C TYR A 40 3.30 2.74 9.71
N ASN A 41 3.14 1.68 8.92
CA ASN A 41 4.24 0.93 8.31
C ASN A 41 4.44 1.27 6.83
N LEU A 42 3.66 2.19 6.27
CA LEU A 42 3.61 2.46 4.84
C LEU A 42 4.14 3.87 4.54
N ASN A 43 5.18 3.93 3.70
CA ASN A 43 5.45 5.13 2.90
C ASN A 43 4.97 4.86 1.47
N TYR A 44 4.50 5.88 0.78
CA TYR A 44 4.07 5.71 -0.59
C TYR A 44 4.40 6.94 -1.45
N ASN A 45 4.39 6.75 -2.76
CA ASN A 45 4.39 7.80 -3.77
C ASN A 45 3.51 7.33 -4.91
N SER A 46 2.63 8.20 -5.41
CA SER A 46 1.73 7.89 -6.50
C SER A 46 1.83 8.92 -7.62
N ASN A 47 1.51 8.49 -8.83
CA ASN A 47 1.22 9.36 -9.95
C ASN A 47 0.07 8.75 -10.77
N ALA A 48 -0.37 9.44 -11.82
CA ALA A 48 -1.44 8.98 -12.70
C ALA A 48 -1.33 7.52 -13.20
N ILE A 49 -0.11 6.97 -13.34
CA ILE A 49 0.11 5.65 -13.96
C ILE A 49 0.72 4.60 -13.02
N SER A 50 1.03 4.95 -11.77
CA SER A 50 1.70 4.02 -10.87
C SER A 50 1.53 4.36 -9.39
N LEU A 51 1.65 3.32 -8.56
CA LEU A 51 1.75 3.40 -7.11
C LEU A 51 3.04 2.73 -6.64
N PHE A 52 3.91 3.51 -6.02
CA PHE A 52 5.09 3.02 -5.32
C PHE A 52 4.79 2.91 -3.82
N LEU A 53 5.08 1.75 -3.24
CA LEU A 53 4.96 1.49 -1.82
C LEU A 53 6.33 1.12 -1.24
N GLU A 54 6.68 1.71 -0.10
CA GLU A 54 7.74 1.23 0.77
C GLU A 54 7.14 0.80 2.10
N VAL A 55 7.15 -0.50 2.35
CA VAL A 55 6.57 -1.14 3.55
C VAL A 55 7.68 -1.45 4.54
N ARG A 56 7.58 -0.92 5.77
CA ARG A 56 8.47 -1.26 6.88
C ARG A 56 8.08 -2.61 7.50
N LEU A 57 9.05 -3.51 7.60
CA LEU A 57 8.94 -4.83 8.23
C LEU A 57 10.00 -4.96 9.34
N GLY A 58 9.69 -4.41 10.52
CA GLY A 58 10.64 -4.35 11.64
C GLY A 58 11.83 -3.45 11.31
N ARG A 59 13.02 -4.04 11.13
CA ARG A 59 14.28 -3.31 10.80
C ARG A 59 14.56 -3.21 9.30
N SER A 60 13.79 -3.88 8.45
CA SER A 60 13.92 -3.82 7.00
C SER A 60 12.74 -3.08 6.36
N SER A 61 12.88 -2.74 5.09
CA SER A 61 11.76 -2.32 4.25
C SER A 61 11.72 -3.15 2.97
N LYS A 62 10.50 -3.36 2.45
CA LYS A 62 10.24 -3.89 1.12
C LYS A 62 9.67 -2.79 0.25
N LYS A 63 10.01 -2.82 -1.03
CA LYS A 63 9.61 -1.79 -2.01
C LYS A 63 8.85 -2.46 -3.14
N TYR A 64 7.70 -1.90 -3.48
CA TYR A 64 6.83 -2.38 -4.54
C TYR A 64 6.46 -1.24 -5.46
N THR A 65 6.36 -1.55 -6.75
CA THR A 65 5.80 -0.63 -7.74
C THR A 65 4.69 -1.39 -8.45
N PHE A 66 3.51 -0.77 -8.51
CA PHE A 66 2.36 -1.28 -9.21
C PHE A 66 1.98 -0.31 -10.32
N ASP A 67 1.81 -0.83 -11.54
CA ASP A 67 1.26 -0.07 -12.65
C ASP A 67 -0.26 0.00 -12.49
N THR A 68 -0.84 1.19 -12.67
CA THR A 68 -2.28 1.43 -12.50
C THR A 68 -2.70 2.71 -13.18
N GLU A 69 -3.90 2.77 -13.76
CA GLU A 69 -4.40 3.99 -14.44
C GLU A 69 -5.02 5.02 -13.48
N ILE A 70 -5.01 4.74 -12.17
CA ILE A 70 -5.69 5.54 -11.15
C ILE A 70 -4.81 5.82 -9.93
N GLY A 71 -3.49 5.87 -10.10
CA GLY A 71 -2.55 5.98 -8.98
C GLY A 71 -2.75 7.26 -8.15
N ASP A 72 -3.03 8.40 -8.77
CA ASP A 72 -3.34 9.66 -8.06
C ASP A 72 -4.58 9.52 -7.16
N ILE A 73 -5.65 8.89 -7.65
CA ILE A 73 -6.88 8.66 -6.87
C ILE A 73 -6.59 7.73 -5.68
N ILE A 74 -5.75 6.71 -5.87
CA ILE A 74 -5.34 5.82 -4.79
C ILE A 74 -4.53 6.59 -3.74
N GLY A 75 -3.61 7.46 -4.19
CA GLY A 75 -2.82 8.32 -3.30
C GLY A 75 -3.68 9.24 -2.45
N ASP A 76 -4.60 9.98 -3.07
CA ASP A 76 -5.55 10.86 -2.37
C ASP A 76 -6.34 10.10 -1.30
N LEU A 77 -6.78 8.87 -1.61
CA LEU A 77 -7.51 8.03 -0.67
C LEU A 77 -6.64 7.58 0.50
N ILE A 78 -5.37 7.22 0.25
CA ILE A 78 -4.42 6.87 1.32
C ILE A 78 -4.20 8.09 2.24
N ASP A 79 -4.00 9.28 1.67
CA ASP A 79 -3.83 10.52 2.43
C ASP A 79 -5.04 10.81 3.34
N ASP A 80 -6.25 10.66 2.82
CA ASP A 80 -7.46 10.90 3.59
C ASP A 80 -7.59 9.94 4.77
N TYR A 81 -7.31 8.64 4.56
CA TYR A 81 -7.33 7.67 5.66
C TYR A 81 -6.17 7.85 6.66
N MET A 82 -4.98 8.24 6.20
CA MET A 82 -3.86 8.57 7.10
C MET A 82 -4.22 9.75 8.02
N LYS A 83 -4.83 10.81 7.47
CA LYS A 83 -5.31 11.95 8.27
C LYS A 83 -6.38 11.54 9.29
N ILE A 84 -7.32 10.66 8.91
CA ILE A 84 -8.34 10.14 9.83
C ILE A 84 -7.66 9.38 10.97
N ALA A 85 -6.77 8.44 10.66
CA ALA A 85 -6.06 7.63 11.65
C ALA A 85 -5.21 8.49 12.61
N GLU A 86 -4.55 9.53 12.10
CA GLU A 86 -3.81 10.48 12.94
C GLU A 86 -4.72 11.27 13.89
N ASN A 87 -5.92 11.65 13.43
CA ASN A 87 -6.85 12.44 14.25
C ASN A 87 -7.52 11.59 15.33
N GLU A 88 -7.82 10.32 15.04
CA GLU A 88 -8.35 9.38 16.03
C GLU A 88 -7.31 9.10 17.14
N GLY A 89 -6.03 8.95 16.78
CA GLY A 89 -4.94 8.80 17.75
C GLY A 89 -4.65 10.05 18.60
N LYS A 90 -5.17 11.22 18.24
CA LYS A 90 -5.01 12.49 18.98
C LYS A 90 -6.18 12.80 19.94
N GLN A 91 -7.24 11.98 19.95
CA GLN A 91 -8.38 12.18 20.87
C GLN A 91 -8.20 11.49 22.23
N GLU A 92 -7.07 10.81 22.47
CA GLU A 92 -6.78 10.10 23.73
C GLU A 92 -5.86 10.88 24.71
N ASP A 93 -5.57 12.16 24.46
CA ASP A 93 -4.79 13.04 25.37
C ASP A 93 -5.64 14.11 26.07
#